data_AF-A0A4Q9FSZ3-F1
#
_entry.id   AF-A0A4Q9FSZ3-F1
#
_cell.length_a   1.000
_cell.length_b   1.000
_cell.length_c   1.000
_cell.angle_alpha   90.00
_cell.angle_beta   90.00
_cell.angle_gamma   90.00
#
_symmetry.space_group_name_H-M   'P 1'
#
loop_
_entity.id
_entity.type
_entity.pdbx_description
1 polymer ?
#
loop_
_entity_poly.entity_id
_entity_poly.type
_entity_poly.pdbx_seq_one_letter_code
_entity_poly.pdbx_strand_id
1 'polypeptide(L)'
;MPSSLPFPVQFSRLLARPWLRSLLLLSLIVPGMAWAEPRPEHMVYLRTIDPTIEQDIRYASAHNFTGHSLDGYAASECLLSLDTAKALARVQQALQAQGYGLKVFDCYRPSRAVADMGRFATAPGDPRKAEFYPRVDKQDFWRLGYVARVSNHSRGSTVDLTLTGPKALPADTWTPSAAQVDCTAPYAQRWHDGALDMGTGFDCFDERAHTANPTINATAKENRQRLSSAMEKEGFAGYSKEWWHFTFSGEGAPKSVMDFPITPLSASEVLDSSHQLIVVTTKNWDDTQGTAQRYERDGGSFRKIGDGFAVVVGKSGMAWGKGLGNVEPGEGPVKREGDGKAPAGIFKLGTAFGYDTTAETKLPYLSLTSTTECVDDSKSERYNELVDAAAKAKDWNSSEQMRKEEGYRKGIFIEHNTPAVPGSGSCIFFHIWRGPTSSTQGCTAMDQGDISRLFEWLDPRESPVLVQMPEGQYERLRERWKLPQR
;
A
#
# COMPACT_ATOMS: atom_id res chain seq x y z
N MET A 1 93.99 -13.66 13.06
CA MET A 1 94.93 -13.10 14.06
C MET A 1 95.47 -11.79 13.50
N PRO A 2 95.70 -10.74 14.30
CA PRO A 2 94.89 -10.16 15.37
C PRO A 2 94.54 -8.68 15.05
N SER A 3 93.79 -8.04 15.97
CA SER A 3 94.00 -6.65 16.46
C SER A 3 93.81 -5.47 15.48
N SER A 4 93.22 -4.32 15.81
CA SER A 4 92.69 -3.76 17.05
C SER A 4 92.25 -2.31 16.74
N LEU A 5 91.21 -1.86 17.46
CA LEU A 5 90.77 -0.50 17.86
C LEU A 5 91.84 0.63 17.80
N PRO A 6 91.51 1.96 17.74
CA PRO A 6 90.47 2.61 18.60
C PRO A 6 89.74 3.89 18.08
N PHE A 7 88.78 4.34 18.90
CA PHE A 7 87.98 5.59 18.91
C PHE A 7 88.83 6.88 19.10
N PRO A 8 88.38 8.10 18.69
CA PRO A 8 87.37 8.85 19.48
C PRO A 8 86.40 9.83 18.75
N VAL A 9 85.39 10.19 19.56
CA VAL A 9 84.28 11.17 19.54
C VAL A 9 84.53 12.52 18.85
N GLN A 10 83.54 13.04 18.09
CA GLN A 10 83.07 14.44 18.18
C GLN A 10 81.70 14.71 17.50
N PHE A 11 81.04 15.73 18.03
CA PHE A 11 79.62 16.09 17.94
C PHE A 11 79.18 16.79 16.64
N SER A 12 77.92 16.53 16.27
CA SER A 12 76.90 17.44 15.71
C SER A 12 77.16 18.18 14.40
N ARG A 13 76.35 17.88 13.37
CA ARG A 13 75.15 18.65 13.01
C ARG A 13 74.41 18.05 11.81
N LEU A 14 73.10 17.93 12.00
CA LEU A 14 71.98 17.91 11.05
C LEU A 14 72.31 18.11 9.57
N LEU A 15 71.77 17.20 8.74
CA LEU A 15 70.94 17.46 7.55
C LEU A 15 70.55 16.09 6.96
N ALA A 16 69.30 15.68 7.13
CA ALA A 16 68.78 14.43 6.58
C ALA A 16 67.72 14.72 5.52
N ARG A 17 67.96 14.23 4.30
CA ARG A 17 67.02 13.77 3.26
C ARG A 17 67.83 13.43 1.99
N PRO A 18 67.32 12.64 1.04
CA PRO A 18 66.30 11.58 1.11
C PRO A 18 66.71 10.33 0.29
N TRP A 19 66.27 9.12 0.66
CA TRP A 19 66.23 8.00 -0.31
C TRP A 19 64.85 7.35 -0.25
N LEU A 20 64.13 7.53 -1.36
CA LEU A 20 62.83 6.93 -1.67
C LEU A 20 62.87 5.41 -1.52
N ARG A 21 61.88 4.86 -0.81
CA ARG A 21 61.35 3.53 -1.09
C ARG A 21 59.87 3.68 -1.39
N SER A 22 59.52 3.56 -2.66
CA SER A 22 58.16 3.54 -3.15
C SER A 22 57.48 2.24 -2.70
N LEU A 23 56.55 2.35 -1.75
CA LEU A 23 55.55 1.32 -1.48
C LEU A 23 54.24 1.80 -2.11
N LEU A 24 53.93 1.25 -3.28
CA LEU A 24 52.61 1.35 -3.91
C LEU A 24 51.63 0.53 -3.07
N LEU A 25 50.92 1.19 -2.16
CA LEU A 25 49.69 0.66 -1.56
C LEU A 25 48.57 0.84 -2.59
N LEU A 26 48.24 -0.23 -3.32
CA LEU A 26 46.98 -0.32 -4.04
C LEU A 26 45.86 -0.38 -2.98
N SER A 27 45.29 0.77 -2.65
CA SER A 27 44.01 0.83 -1.94
C SER A 27 42.93 0.40 -2.93
N LEU A 28 42.52 -0.87 -2.85
CA LEU A 28 41.26 -1.32 -3.42
C LEU A 28 40.13 -0.53 -2.75
N ILE A 29 39.66 0.51 -3.44
CA ILE A 29 38.40 1.16 -3.13
C ILE A 29 37.33 0.14 -3.49
N VAL A 30 36.93 -0.67 -2.51
CA VAL A 30 35.67 -1.40 -2.61
C VAL A 30 34.58 -0.33 -2.49
N PRO A 31 33.78 -0.06 -3.54
CA PRO A 31 32.63 0.81 -3.37
C PRO A 31 31.74 0.13 -2.33
N GLY A 32 31.61 0.76 -1.16
CA GLY A 32 30.66 0.34 -0.16
C GLY A 32 29.28 0.43 -0.78
N MET A 33 28.73 -0.71 -1.20
CA MET A 33 27.28 -0.81 -1.39
C MET A 33 26.68 -0.38 -0.05
N ALA A 34 25.95 0.73 -0.03
CA ALA A 34 25.21 1.11 1.15
C ALA A 34 24.14 0.03 1.35
N TRP A 35 24.38 -0.89 2.28
CA TRP A 35 23.39 -1.89 2.68
C TRP A 35 22.25 -1.10 3.32
N ALA A 36 21.05 -1.17 2.75
CA ALA A 36 19.87 -0.62 3.40
C ALA A 36 19.71 -1.26 4.77
N GLU A 37 19.50 -0.46 5.82
CA GLU A 37 19.25 -0.99 7.15
C GLU A 37 18.03 -1.93 7.10
N PRO A 38 18.06 -3.11 7.74
CA PRO A 38 16.90 -3.96 7.82
C PRO A 38 15.82 -3.29 8.68
N ARG A 39 14.54 -3.52 8.36
CA ARG A 39 13.42 -3.07 9.18
C ARG A 39 13.55 -3.65 10.61
N PRO A 40 13.57 -2.82 11.67
CA PRO A 40 13.56 -3.30 13.05
C PRO A 40 12.30 -4.11 13.38
N GLU A 41 12.42 -5.14 14.22
CA GLU A 41 11.30 -6.04 14.56
C GLU A 41 10.09 -5.33 15.20
N HIS A 42 10.34 -4.23 15.93
CA HIS A 42 9.28 -3.45 16.57
C HIS A 42 8.50 -2.56 15.58
N MET A 43 8.96 -2.44 14.34
CA MET A 43 8.29 -1.69 13.27
C MET A 43 7.35 -2.61 12.50
N VAL A 44 6.05 -2.43 12.70
CA VAL A 44 5.00 -3.30 12.19
C VAL A 44 4.16 -2.59 11.13
N TYR A 45 3.62 -3.36 10.19
CA TYR A 45 2.66 -2.86 9.22
C TYR A 45 1.34 -2.57 9.91
N LEU A 46 0.82 -1.36 9.76
CA LEU A 46 -0.42 -0.97 10.44
C LEU A 46 -1.57 -1.92 10.12
N ARG A 47 -1.69 -2.36 8.86
CA ARG A 47 -2.75 -3.30 8.45
C ARG A 47 -2.69 -4.67 9.12
N THR A 48 -1.54 -5.07 9.66
CA THR A 48 -1.43 -6.33 10.43
C THR A 48 -1.91 -6.17 11.87
N ILE A 49 -2.09 -4.92 12.33
CA ILE A 49 -2.60 -4.58 13.66
C ILE A 49 -4.08 -4.19 13.57
N ASP A 50 -4.45 -3.37 12.60
CA ASP A 50 -5.83 -3.01 12.29
C ASP A 50 -6.02 -2.82 10.78
N PRO A 51 -6.57 -3.83 10.08
CA PRO A 51 -6.80 -3.79 8.63
C PRO A 51 -7.94 -2.85 8.23
N THR A 52 -8.73 -2.35 9.20
CA THR A 52 -9.88 -1.47 8.92
C THR A 52 -9.47 -0.01 8.77
N ILE A 53 -8.22 0.34 9.07
CA ILE A 53 -7.68 1.70 8.82
C ILE A 53 -7.29 1.81 7.35
N GLU A 54 -7.90 2.75 6.64
CA GLU A 54 -7.60 3.01 5.23
C GLU A 54 -6.18 3.57 5.08
N GLN A 55 -5.46 3.17 4.03
CA GLN A 55 -4.11 3.66 3.75
C GLN A 55 -4.05 4.26 2.35
N ASP A 56 -3.65 5.53 2.29
CA ASP A 56 -3.44 6.29 1.06
C ASP A 56 -2.05 6.95 1.13
N ILE A 57 -1.01 6.11 1.11
CA ILE A 57 0.38 6.50 1.40
C ILE A 57 0.94 7.38 0.28
N ARG A 58 0.83 8.71 0.45
CA ARG A 58 1.03 9.70 -0.64
C ARG A 58 2.44 9.74 -1.18
N TYR A 59 3.42 9.57 -0.30
CA TYR A 59 4.83 9.61 -0.67
C TYR A 59 5.32 8.36 -1.41
N ALA A 60 4.50 7.31 -1.50
CA ALA A 60 4.75 6.17 -2.38
C ALA A 60 4.25 6.37 -3.83
N SER A 61 3.70 7.56 -4.13
CA SER A 61 3.16 7.91 -5.45
C SER A 61 3.64 9.29 -5.90
N ALA A 62 3.28 9.70 -7.11
CA ALA A 62 3.54 11.06 -7.60
C ALA A 62 2.48 12.10 -7.17
N HIS A 63 1.43 11.69 -6.43
CA HIS A 63 0.41 12.60 -5.91
C HIS A 63 0.80 13.17 -4.54
N ASN A 64 1.88 13.94 -4.53
CA ASN A 64 2.31 14.71 -3.38
C ASN A 64 3.00 15.99 -3.87
N PHE A 65 3.34 16.90 -2.95
CA PHE A 65 3.89 18.21 -3.30
C PHE A 65 5.20 18.17 -4.12
N THR A 66 5.95 17.06 -4.10
CA THR A 66 7.19 16.90 -4.87
C THR A 66 6.96 16.39 -6.31
N GLY A 67 5.76 15.86 -6.60
CA GLY A 67 5.41 15.32 -7.92
C GLY A 67 6.05 13.98 -8.29
N HIS A 68 6.70 13.29 -7.36
CA HIS A 68 7.28 11.95 -7.55
C HIS A 68 7.20 11.12 -6.26
N SER A 69 7.37 9.81 -6.37
CA SER A 69 7.51 8.94 -5.19
C SER A 69 8.84 9.23 -4.49
N LEU A 70 8.82 9.36 -3.17
CA LEU A 70 10.01 9.74 -2.40
C LEU A 70 10.94 8.55 -2.18
N ASP A 71 12.24 8.84 -2.09
CA ASP A 71 13.26 7.86 -1.77
C ASP A 71 12.87 7.00 -0.55
N GLY A 72 12.96 5.68 -0.68
CA GLY A 72 12.66 4.74 0.40
C GLY A 72 11.21 4.28 0.50
N TYR A 73 10.26 4.93 -0.18
CA TYR A 73 8.89 4.41 -0.33
C TYR A 73 8.83 3.41 -1.50
N ALA A 74 9.33 2.20 -1.27
CA ALA A 74 9.23 1.10 -2.24
C ALA A 74 7.84 0.42 -2.22
N ALA A 75 6.94 0.85 -1.31
CA ALA A 75 5.58 0.37 -1.18
C ALA A 75 4.66 1.43 -0.57
N SER A 76 3.37 1.36 -0.92
CA SER A 76 2.30 2.13 -0.28
C SER A 76 1.86 1.47 1.03
N GLU A 77 2.77 1.40 2.00
CA GLU A 77 2.55 0.76 3.30
C GLU A 77 2.84 1.70 4.47
N CYS A 78 1.93 1.73 5.45
CA CYS A 78 2.15 2.40 6.73
C CYS A 78 2.89 1.47 7.70
N LEU A 79 4.11 1.86 8.07
CA LEU A 79 4.87 1.24 9.16
C LEU A 79 4.85 2.14 10.39
N LEU A 80 4.62 1.57 11.56
CA LEU A 80 4.65 2.26 12.85
C LEU A 80 5.34 1.36 13.87
N SER A 81 5.84 1.93 14.96
CA SER A 81 6.20 1.13 16.12
C SER A 81 4.97 0.38 16.64
N LEU A 82 5.14 -0.84 17.14
CA LEU A 82 4.04 -1.70 17.59
C LEU A 82 3.09 -0.98 18.55
N ASP A 83 3.62 -0.24 19.52
CA ASP A 83 2.80 0.46 20.51
C ASP A 83 2.05 1.64 19.90
N THR A 84 2.66 2.37 18.96
CA THR A 84 1.96 3.41 18.18
C THR A 84 0.84 2.80 17.33
N ALA A 85 1.09 1.68 16.65
CA ALA A 85 0.07 1.01 15.83
C ALA A 85 -1.11 0.53 16.69
N LYS A 86 -0.85 -0.05 17.87
CA LYS A 86 -1.89 -0.46 18.82
C LYS A 86 -2.67 0.73 19.37
N ALA A 87 -2.00 1.84 19.66
CA ALA A 87 -2.68 3.06 20.09
C ALA A 87 -3.61 3.60 18.99
N LEU A 88 -3.13 3.62 17.74
CA LEU A 88 -3.92 4.05 16.60
C LEU A 88 -5.13 3.13 16.36
N ALA A 89 -4.98 1.82 16.53
CA ALA A 89 -6.08 0.86 16.46
C ALA A 89 -7.18 1.15 17.51
N ARG A 90 -6.82 1.59 18.72
CA ARG A 90 -7.82 2.00 19.73
C ARG A 90 -8.53 3.29 19.33
N VAL A 91 -7.84 4.25 18.70
CA VAL A 91 -8.48 5.44 18.11
C VAL A 91 -9.50 5.02 17.04
N GLN A 92 -9.10 4.11 16.14
CA GLN A 92 -9.98 3.57 15.10
C GLN A 92 -11.24 2.93 15.71
N GLN A 93 -11.10 2.04 16.68
CA GLN A 93 -12.23 1.39 17.35
C GLN A 93 -13.20 2.42 17.98
N ALA A 94 -12.66 3.44 18.65
CA ALA A 94 -13.47 4.50 19.27
C ALA A 94 -14.23 5.36 18.25
N LEU A 95 -13.65 5.58 17.07
CA LEU A 95 -14.28 6.33 15.98
C LEU A 95 -15.30 5.49 15.21
N GLN A 96 -15.03 4.19 15.01
CA GLN A 96 -15.97 3.26 14.38
C GLN A 96 -17.27 3.15 15.17
N ALA A 97 -17.19 3.14 16.50
CA ALA A 97 -18.37 3.18 17.38
C ALA A 97 -19.26 4.43 17.15
N GLN A 98 -18.72 5.48 16.53
CA GLN A 98 -19.41 6.72 16.19
C GLN A 98 -19.73 6.83 14.68
N GLY A 99 -19.46 5.79 13.89
CA GLY A 99 -19.68 5.76 12.45
C GLY A 99 -18.58 6.45 11.62
N TYR A 100 -17.38 6.65 12.18
CA TYR A 100 -16.23 7.24 11.50
C TYR A 100 -15.10 6.21 11.33
N GLY A 101 -14.20 6.45 10.38
CA GLY A 101 -12.96 5.67 10.22
C GLY A 101 -11.75 6.59 10.12
N LEU A 102 -10.56 6.00 10.22
CA LEU A 102 -9.29 6.66 9.97
C LEU A 102 -8.78 6.32 8.57
N LYS A 103 -8.11 7.31 7.95
CA LYS A 103 -7.28 7.14 6.77
C LYS A 103 -5.91 7.76 6.99
N VAL A 104 -4.84 6.99 6.79
CA VAL A 104 -3.46 7.45 6.94
C VAL A 104 -2.84 7.83 5.60
N PHE A 105 -2.10 8.94 5.57
CA PHE A 105 -1.38 9.47 4.41
C PHE A 105 0.15 9.27 4.51
N ASP A 106 0.67 9.31 5.74
CA ASP A 106 2.07 8.99 6.02
C ASP A 106 2.24 8.45 7.45
N CYS A 107 3.27 7.63 7.66
CA CYS A 107 3.58 6.99 8.94
C CYS A 107 5.09 7.08 9.20
N TYR A 108 5.80 5.95 9.35
CA TYR A 108 7.25 5.97 9.28
C TYR A 108 7.74 6.54 7.95
N ARG A 109 8.57 7.57 8.02
CA ARG A 109 9.22 8.21 6.86
C ARG A 109 10.73 7.99 6.93
N PRO A 110 11.33 7.19 6.02
CA PRO A 110 12.77 6.99 5.99
C PRO A 110 13.53 8.32 5.96
N SER A 111 14.69 8.39 6.63
CA SER A 111 15.48 9.63 6.66
C SER A 111 15.93 10.06 5.25
N ARG A 112 16.09 9.11 4.32
CA ARG A 112 16.32 9.40 2.88
C ARG A 112 15.17 10.13 2.20
N ALA A 113 13.91 9.87 2.56
CA ALA A 113 12.75 10.60 2.04
C ALA A 113 12.75 12.06 2.54
N VAL A 114 13.18 12.28 3.78
CA VAL A 114 13.36 13.64 4.34
C VAL A 114 14.45 14.39 3.57
N ALA A 115 15.57 13.71 3.26
CA ALA A 115 16.62 14.28 2.42
C ALA A 115 16.11 14.59 1.00
N ASP A 116 15.22 13.76 0.45
CA ASP A 116 14.58 13.98 -0.84
C ASP A 116 13.69 15.23 -0.87
N MET A 117 12.81 15.38 0.12
CA MET A 117 12.03 16.61 0.32
C MET A 117 12.95 17.85 0.43
N GLY A 118 14.09 17.71 1.11
CA GLY A 118 15.11 18.75 1.20
C GLY A 118 15.76 19.10 -0.14
N ARG A 119 16.08 18.10 -0.96
CA ARG A 119 16.58 18.33 -2.34
C ARG A 119 15.51 19.01 -3.19
N PHE A 120 14.27 18.53 -3.14
CA PHE A 120 13.14 19.16 -3.82
C PHE A 120 13.03 20.64 -3.46
N ALA A 121 13.15 21.00 -2.18
CA ALA A 121 13.06 22.38 -1.70
C ALA A 121 14.13 23.32 -2.30
N THR A 122 15.23 22.77 -2.81
CA THR A 122 16.36 23.55 -3.38
C THR A 122 16.49 23.43 -4.90
N ALA A 123 15.96 22.36 -5.50
CA ALA A 123 16.02 22.12 -6.93
C ALA A 123 15.14 23.11 -7.72
N PRO A 124 15.42 23.38 -9.01
CA PRO A 124 14.50 24.13 -9.86
C PRO A 124 13.20 23.35 -10.13
N GLY A 125 12.12 24.07 -10.45
CA GLY A 125 10.84 23.48 -10.85
C GLY A 125 9.82 23.32 -9.71
N ASP A 126 8.54 23.36 -10.07
CA ASP A 126 7.41 23.43 -9.15
C ASP A 126 6.24 22.56 -9.67
N PRO A 127 6.45 21.23 -9.79
CA PRO A 127 5.56 20.35 -10.56
C PRO A 127 4.13 20.34 -10.02
N ARG A 128 3.94 20.57 -8.71
CA ARG A 128 2.63 20.49 -8.04
C ARG A 128 2.27 21.76 -7.24
N LYS A 129 2.87 22.91 -7.57
CA LYS A 129 2.68 24.17 -6.82
C LYS A 129 1.23 24.64 -6.80
N ALA A 130 0.51 24.55 -7.92
CA ALA A 130 -0.86 25.06 -8.01
C ALA A 130 -1.82 24.32 -7.05
N GLU A 131 -1.52 23.07 -6.73
CA GLU A 131 -2.29 22.26 -5.78
C GLU A 131 -1.84 22.49 -4.33
N PHE A 132 -0.59 22.17 -3.99
CA PHE A 132 -0.20 22.04 -2.57
C PHE A 132 0.31 23.33 -1.92
N TYR A 133 0.90 24.24 -2.69
CA TYR A 133 1.57 25.43 -2.13
C TYR A 133 1.46 26.68 -3.03
N PRO A 134 0.27 27.03 -3.56
CA PRO A 134 0.12 28.06 -4.59
C PRO A 134 0.51 29.47 -4.14
N ARG A 135 0.53 29.72 -2.82
CA ARG A 135 0.85 31.00 -2.19
C ARG A 135 2.20 31.03 -1.49
N VAL A 136 2.94 29.92 -1.50
CA VAL A 136 4.22 29.80 -0.80
C VAL A 136 5.32 29.56 -1.82
N ASP A 137 6.43 30.26 -1.67
CA ASP A 137 7.62 29.98 -2.45
C ASP A 137 8.43 28.86 -1.82
N LYS A 138 8.86 27.92 -2.64
CA LYS A 138 9.57 26.71 -2.20
C LYS A 138 10.84 27.01 -1.37
N GLN A 139 11.47 28.15 -1.64
CA GLN A 139 12.64 28.64 -0.88
C GLN A 139 12.32 28.91 0.59
N ASP A 140 11.05 29.19 0.92
CA ASP A 140 10.58 29.46 2.27
C ASP A 140 10.19 28.21 3.06
N PHE A 141 10.18 27.01 2.46
CA PHE A 141 9.72 25.79 3.13
C PHE A 141 10.44 25.51 4.45
N TRP A 142 11.76 25.74 4.50
CA TRP A 142 12.56 25.60 5.70
C TRP A 142 12.22 26.65 6.77
N ARG A 143 12.02 27.90 6.35
CA ARG A 143 11.72 29.03 7.24
C ARG A 143 10.32 28.90 7.85
N LEU A 144 9.37 28.42 7.07
CA LEU A 144 7.97 28.25 7.48
C LEU A 144 7.76 26.94 8.24
N GLY A 145 8.68 25.98 8.09
CA GLY A 145 8.69 24.71 8.80
C GLY A 145 7.87 23.60 8.13
N TYR A 146 7.64 23.71 6.81
CA TYR A 146 6.98 22.68 6.00
C TYR A 146 7.94 21.56 5.59
N VAL A 147 9.25 21.84 5.55
CA VAL A 147 10.30 20.84 5.39
C VAL A 147 11.25 20.93 6.58
N ALA A 148 11.58 19.78 7.16
CA ALA A 148 12.45 19.65 8.32
C ALA A 148 13.74 18.91 7.98
N ARG A 149 14.84 19.20 8.69
CA ARG A 149 16.11 18.49 8.49
C ARG A 149 16.10 17.11 9.14
N VAL A 150 15.26 16.98 10.16
CA VAL A 150 15.01 15.77 10.94
C VAL A 150 13.50 15.72 11.16
N SER A 151 12.85 14.64 10.75
CA SER A 151 11.41 14.46 10.91
C SER A 151 11.10 13.53 12.08
N ASN A 152 10.02 13.81 12.82
CA ASN A 152 9.52 12.89 13.85
C ASN A 152 9.02 11.58 13.23
N HIS A 153 8.51 11.62 11.99
CA HIS A 153 8.13 10.43 11.21
C HIS A 153 9.25 9.42 11.08
N SER A 154 10.51 9.87 11.02
CA SER A 154 11.67 8.97 10.92
C SER A 154 11.91 8.15 12.19
N ARG A 155 11.16 8.38 13.27
CA ARG A 155 11.18 7.55 14.49
C ARG A 155 10.10 6.47 14.53
N GLY A 156 9.11 6.50 13.61
CA GLY A 156 8.05 5.49 13.57
C GLY A 156 6.92 5.65 14.61
N SER A 157 6.84 6.80 15.30
CA SER A 157 5.75 7.12 16.23
C SER A 157 4.90 8.32 15.80
N THR A 158 5.05 8.76 14.55
CA THR A 158 4.30 9.88 13.99
C THR A 158 3.49 9.41 12.80
N VAL A 159 2.30 9.96 12.66
CA VAL A 159 1.34 9.62 11.63
C VAL A 159 0.64 10.89 11.13
N ASP A 160 0.46 10.96 9.81
CA ASP A 160 -0.36 11.94 9.13
C ASP A 160 -1.65 11.27 8.68
N LEU A 161 -2.81 11.78 9.11
CA LEU A 161 -4.08 11.10 8.91
C LEU A 161 -5.31 12.02 8.91
N THR A 162 -6.45 11.44 8.53
CA THR A 162 -7.75 12.09 8.46
C THR A 162 -8.89 11.16 8.88
N LEU A 163 -10.12 11.66 8.83
CA LEU A 163 -11.35 10.93 9.10
C LEU A 163 -12.09 10.58 7.80
N THR A 164 -12.67 9.38 7.76
CA THR A 164 -13.70 8.97 6.79
C THR A 164 -15.06 8.83 7.49
N GLY A 165 -16.18 8.82 6.76
CA GLY A 165 -17.52 8.70 7.35
C GLY A 165 -18.67 9.21 6.48
N PRO A 166 -19.90 9.36 7.03
CA PRO A 166 -21.15 9.55 6.27
C PRO A 166 -21.26 10.79 5.36
N LYS A 167 -20.30 11.73 5.44
CA LYS A 167 -20.26 12.95 4.61
C LYS A 167 -18.99 13.04 3.76
N ALA A 168 -18.19 11.98 3.73
CA ALA A 168 -17.05 11.89 2.85
C ALA A 168 -17.57 11.77 1.41
N LEU A 169 -17.00 12.55 0.50
CA LEU A 169 -17.25 12.35 -0.91
C LEU A 169 -16.47 11.11 -1.37
N PRO A 170 -16.97 10.31 -2.32
CA PRO A 170 -16.22 9.17 -2.85
C PRO A 170 -14.84 9.62 -3.35
N ALA A 171 -13.82 8.79 -3.12
CA ALA A 171 -12.48 9.10 -3.62
C ALA A 171 -12.46 9.12 -5.15
N ASP A 172 -11.79 10.11 -5.71
CA ASP A 172 -11.46 10.17 -7.13
C ASP A 172 -10.20 9.34 -7.41
N THR A 173 -10.13 8.70 -8.58
CA THR A 173 -8.89 8.10 -9.06
C THR A 173 -7.97 9.21 -9.58
N TRP A 174 -6.85 9.44 -8.90
CA TRP A 174 -5.85 10.40 -9.32
C TRP A 174 -4.98 9.88 -10.46
N THR A 175 -4.66 10.77 -11.40
CA THR A 175 -3.70 10.51 -12.47
C THR A 175 -2.68 11.63 -12.59
N PRO A 176 -1.46 11.37 -13.14
CA PRO A 176 -0.45 12.42 -13.28
C PRO A 176 -0.89 13.63 -14.10
N SER A 177 -1.82 13.42 -15.05
CA SER A 177 -2.44 14.40 -15.94
C SER A 177 -3.58 15.19 -15.30
N ALA A 178 -4.05 14.79 -14.12
CA ALA A 178 -5.17 15.44 -13.43
C ALA A 178 -4.87 16.93 -13.21
N ALA A 179 -5.89 17.76 -13.42
CA ALA A 179 -5.80 19.19 -13.20
C ALA A 179 -5.50 19.48 -11.72
N GLN A 180 -4.51 20.33 -11.48
CA GLN A 180 -4.17 20.76 -10.12
C GLN A 180 -5.23 21.73 -9.61
N VAL A 181 -5.79 21.42 -8.44
CA VAL A 181 -6.75 22.27 -7.75
C VAL A 181 -6.14 22.71 -6.43
N ASP A 182 -6.21 24.01 -6.14
CA ASP A 182 -5.72 24.60 -4.90
C ASP A 182 -6.20 23.82 -3.66
N CYS A 183 -5.28 23.41 -2.80
CA CYS A 183 -5.56 22.65 -1.60
C CYS A 183 -6.48 23.37 -0.59
N THR A 184 -6.71 24.68 -0.77
CA THR A 184 -7.65 25.47 0.03
C THR A 184 -8.97 25.80 -0.69
N ALA A 185 -9.16 25.33 -1.93
CA ALA A 185 -10.42 25.47 -2.65
C ALA A 185 -11.57 24.84 -1.85
N PRO A 186 -12.84 25.22 -2.10
CA PRO A 186 -13.99 24.59 -1.44
C PRO A 186 -13.96 23.06 -1.54
N TYR A 187 -14.41 22.37 -0.50
CA TYR A 187 -14.34 20.90 -0.39
C TYR A 187 -14.88 20.15 -1.62
N ALA A 188 -16.01 20.59 -2.17
CA ALA A 188 -16.61 19.97 -3.37
C ALA A 188 -15.79 20.16 -4.66
N GLN A 189 -14.82 21.08 -4.69
CA GLN A 189 -14.00 21.38 -5.87
C GLN A 189 -12.60 20.78 -5.79
N ARG A 190 -12.07 20.55 -4.58
CA ARG A 190 -10.77 19.88 -4.38
C ARG A 190 -10.85 18.45 -4.89
N TRP A 191 -9.70 17.85 -5.21
CA TRP A 191 -9.63 16.42 -5.45
C TRP A 191 -10.12 15.65 -4.22
N HIS A 192 -11.03 14.68 -4.44
CA HIS A 192 -11.65 13.93 -3.36
C HIS A 192 -10.79 12.72 -3.01
N ASP A 193 -10.28 12.69 -1.78
CA ASP A 193 -9.44 11.60 -1.25
C ASP A 193 -10.25 10.56 -0.46
N GLY A 194 -11.58 10.63 -0.51
CA GLY A 194 -12.46 9.79 0.29
C GLY A 194 -12.56 10.19 1.77
N ALA A 195 -11.94 11.30 2.18
CA ALA A 195 -11.99 11.80 3.55
C ALA A 195 -13.07 12.87 3.76
N LEU A 196 -13.34 13.19 5.02
CA LEU A 196 -14.20 14.30 5.40
C LEU A 196 -13.54 15.66 5.11
N ASP A 197 -14.38 16.70 4.97
CA ASP A 197 -13.87 18.08 4.85
C ASP A 197 -13.09 18.49 6.09
N MET A 198 -11.79 18.70 5.93
CA MET A 198 -10.88 19.21 6.95
C MET A 198 -10.47 20.66 6.70
N GLY A 199 -11.16 21.36 5.78
CA GLY A 199 -10.91 22.77 5.46
C GLY A 199 -9.80 22.99 4.44
N THR A 200 -8.86 22.05 4.34
CA THR A 200 -7.83 21.97 3.28
C THR A 200 -7.61 20.51 2.88
N GLY A 201 -6.91 20.28 1.76
CA GLY A 201 -6.30 18.98 1.48
C GLY A 201 -5.13 18.66 2.42
N PHE A 202 -4.69 17.39 2.41
CA PHE A 202 -3.43 16.95 3.00
C PHE A 202 -2.22 17.63 2.32
N ASP A 203 -1.13 17.83 3.05
CA ASP A 203 0.08 18.55 2.60
C ASP A 203 -0.19 19.95 2.03
N CYS A 204 -1.27 20.60 2.47
CA CYS A 204 -1.56 21.97 2.09
C CYS A 204 -0.64 22.94 2.84
N PHE A 205 0.35 23.50 2.16
CA PHE A 205 1.30 24.44 2.76
C PHE A 205 0.71 25.84 2.78
N ASP A 206 -0.24 26.02 3.69
CA ASP A 206 -1.02 27.24 3.89
C ASP A 206 -1.41 27.38 5.36
N GLU A 207 -1.52 28.60 5.87
CA GLU A 207 -1.94 28.82 7.26
C GLU A 207 -3.33 28.24 7.56
N ARG A 208 -4.19 28.04 6.54
CA ARG A 208 -5.47 27.33 6.68
C ARG A 208 -5.31 25.88 7.12
N ALA A 209 -4.16 25.27 6.91
CA ALA A 209 -3.85 23.93 7.42
C ALA A 209 -3.58 23.91 8.93
N HIS A 210 -3.27 25.06 9.55
CA HIS A 210 -3.06 25.14 11.01
C HIS A 210 -4.31 24.66 11.76
N THR A 211 -4.14 23.78 12.74
CA THR A 211 -5.23 23.05 13.41
C THR A 211 -6.36 23.96 13.87
N ALA A 212 -6.02 25.07 14.53
CA ALA A 212 -6.96 26.04 15.11
C ALA A 212 -7.24 27.26 14.21
N ASN A 213 -7.10 27.15 12.88
CA ASN A 213 -7.30 28.30 11.99
C ASN A 213 -8.76 28.84 12.08
N PRO A 214 -8.96 30.16 12.30
CA PRO A 214 -10.29 30.72 12.47
C PRO A 214 -11.08 30.86 11.16
N THR A 215 -10.42 30.81 10.00
CA THR A 215 -11.00 31.11 8.68
C THR A 215 -11.63 29.91 7.98
N ILE A 216 -11.36 28.68 8.44
CA ILE A 216 -12.01 27.47 7.91
C ILE A 216 -13.48 27.39 8.35
N ASN A 217 -14.27 26.65 7.57
CA ASN A 217 -15.71 26.49 7.80
C ASN A 217 -16.01 25.68 9.09
N ALA A 218 -17.25 25.75 9.57
CA ALA A 218 -17.66 25.08 10.82
C ALA A 218 -17.53 23.55 10.76
N THR A 219 -17.89 22.92 9.63
CA THR A 219 -17.77 21.47 9.43
C THR A 219 -16.32 21.01 9.57
N ALA A 220 -15.39 21.72 8.93
CA ALA A 220 -13.97 21.45 9.03
C ALA A 220 -13.44 21.59 10.46
N LYS A 221 -13.88 22.62 11.19
CA LYS A 221 -13.51 22.81 12.61
C LYS A 221 -13.98 21.63 13.47
N GLU A 222 -15.23 21.20 13.28
CA GLU A 222 -15.80 20.07 14.01
C GLU A 222 -15.03 18.77 13.71
N ASN A 223 -14.71 18.50 12.44
CA ASN A 223 -13.97 17.31 12.04
C ASN A 223 -12.54 17.29 12.60
N ARG A 224 -11.83 18.43 12.55
CA ARG A 224 -10.48 18.55 13.16
C ARG A 224 -10.53 18.37 14.67
N GLN A 225 -11.54 18.93 15.33
CA GLN A 225 -11.73 18.75 16.78
C GLN A 225 -12.03 17.29 17.13
N ARG A 226 -12.88 16.61 16.34
CA ARG A 226 -13.19 15.19 16.50
C ARG A 226 -11.93 14.34 16.37
N LEU A 227 -11.14 14.55 15.32
CA LEU A 227 -9.87 13.84 15.11
C LEU A 227 -8.92 14.10 16.27
N SER A 228 -8.64 15.38 16.57
CA SER A 228 -7.68 15.75 17.63
C SER A 228 -8.08 15.17 18.99
N SER A 229 -9.37 15.28 19.36
CA SER A 229 -9.87 14.73 20.62
C SER A 229 -9.78 13.21 20.70
N ALA A 230 -9.93 12.50 19.57
CA ALA A 230 -9.81 11.05 19.52
C ALA A 230 -8.33 10.62 19.64
N MET A 231 -7.45 11.30 18.91
CA MET A 231 -6.01 11.06 18.95
C MET A 231 -5.41 11.35 20.34
N GLU A 232 -5.76 12.49 20.94
CA GLU A 232 -5.26 12.91 22.26
C GLU A 232 -5.63 11.93 23.38
N LYS A 233 -6.84 11.35 23.33
CA LYS A 233 -7.27 10.34 24.30
C LYS A 233 -6.39 9.09 24.32
N GLU A 234 -5.74 8.77 23.21
CA GLU A 234 -4.86 7.61 23.07
C GLU A 234 -3.37 8.00 23.12
N GLY A 235 -3.04 9.18 23.62
CA GLY A 235 -1.66 9.60 23.90
C GLY A 235 -0.90 10.15 22.70
N PHE A 236 -1.61 10.62 21.67
CA PHE A 236 -1.03 11.37 20.57
C PHE A 236 -1.10 12.88 20.82
N ALA A 237 -0.08 13.61 20.40
CA ALA A 237 -0.06 15.07 20.39
C ALA A 237 -0.07 15.58 18.95
N GLY A 238 -1.00 16.49 18.63
CA GLY A 238 -1.09 17.14 17.33
C GLY A 238 -0.03 18.24 17.13
N TYR A 239 0.35 18.50 15.89
CA TYR A 239 1.20 19.65 15.54
C TYR A 239 0.35 20.83 15.09
N SER A 240 0.51 21.99 15.72
CA SER A 240 -0.40 23.14 15.55
C SER A 240 -0.49 23.69 14.12
N LYS A 241 0.51 23.45 13.28
CA LYS A 241 0.54 23.94 11.90
C LYS A 241 -0.05 22.95 10.88
N GLU A 242 -0.31 21.72 11.28
CA GLU A 242 -0.73 20.65 10.38
C GLU A 242 -1.84 19.86 11.07
N TRP A 243 -3.09 20.07 10.66
CA TRP A 243 -4.25 19.42 11.30
C TRP A 243 -4.22 17.89 11.24
N TRP A 244 -3.47 17.33 10.30
CA TRP A 244 -3.35 15.89 10.07
C TRP A 244 -2.23 15.23 10.87
N HIS A 245 -1.30 15.99 11.46
CA HIS A 245 -0.04 15.47 11.98
C HIS A 245 -0.10 15.19 13.48
N PHE A 246 0.18 13.94 13.86
CA PHE A 246 0.12 13.49 15.25
C PHE A 246 1.33 12.62 15.63
N THR A 247 1.93 12.88 16.79
CA THR A 247 3.03 12.07 17.34
C THR A 247 2.60 11.39 18.63
N PHE A 248 2.75 10.07 18.70
CA PHE A 248 2.56 9.28 19.91
C PHE A 248 3.76 9.44 20.85
N SER A 249 3.48 9.73 22.12
CA SER A 249 4.51 9.91 23.15
C SER A 249 4.36 8.97 24.34
N GLY A 250 3.65 7.85 24.18
CA GLY A 250 3.53 6.82 25.22
C GLY A 250 4.84 6.09 25.50
N GLU A 251 4.85 5.27 26.56
CA GLU A 251 5.98 4.41 26.89
C GLU A 251 6.34 3.50 25.70
N GLY A 252 7.64 3.36 25.41
CA GLY A 252 8.13 2.55 24.29
C GLY A 252 8.27 3.27 22.95
N ALA A 253 7.79 4.52 22.81
CA ALA A 253 7.96 5.30 21.57
C ALA A 253 9.46 5.44 21.20
N PRO A 254 9.89 5.03 20.00
CA PRO A 254 11.29 5.13 19.60
C PRO A 254 11.77 6.58 19.57
N LYS A 255 13.01 6.80 20.02
CA LYS A 255 13.63 8.14 20.10
C LYS A 255 14.60 8.42 18.96
N SER A 256 15.16 7.37 18.37
CA SER A 256 16.13 7.46 17.28
C SER A 256 15.43 7.54 15.94
N VAL A 257 16.00 8.32 15.03
CA VAL A 257 15.60 8.27 13.61
C VAL A 257 16.17 7.00 12.97
N MET A 258 15.45 6.48 11.98
CA MET A 258 15.79 5.25 11.26
C MET A 258 15.85 5.52 9.76
N ASP A 259 16.60 4.70 9.02
CA ASP A 259 16.65 4.79 7.55
C ASP A 259 16.63 3.41 6.87
N PHE A 260 15.50 2.73 6.96
CA PHE A 260 15.22 1.51 6.20
C PHE A 260 14.11 1.78 5.17
N PRO A 261 14.12 1.12 3.99
CA PRO A 261 13.06 1.29 3.01
C PRO A 261 11.75 0.65 3.47
N ILE A 262 10.63 1.26 3.10
CA ILE A 262 9.31 0.68 3.24
C ILE A 262 9.10 -0.27 2.07
N THR A 263 9.15 -1.58 2.35
CA THR A 263 8.87 -2.63 1.36
C THR A 263 7.46 -3.18 1.55
N PRO A 264 6.88 -3.84 0.53
CA PRO A 264 5.59 -4.52 0.71
C PRO A 264 5.68 -5.64 1.75
N LEU A 265 4.55 -5.97 2.37
CA LEU A 265 4.43 -7.15 3.24
C LEU A 265 4.93 -8.40 2.53
N SER A 266 5.60 -9.28 3.29
CA SER A 266 5.91 -10.62 2.78
C SER A 266 4.66 -11.49 2.75
N ALA A 267 4.66 -12.52 1.89
CA ALA A 267 3.59 -13.51 1.81
C ALA A 267 3.24 -14.14 3.18
N SER A 268 4.25 -14.44 4.01
CA SER A 268 4.00 -14.99 5.35
C SER A 268 3.29 -13.99 6.26
N GLU A 269 3.66 -12.71 6.23
CA GLU A 269 3.01 -11.70 7.08
C GLU A 269 1.55 -11.46 6.66
N VAL A 270 1.28 -11.45 5.34
CA VAL A 270 -0.10 -11.37 4.81
C VAL A 270 -0.94 -12.52 5.37
N LEU A 271 -0.44 -13.75 5.26
CA LEU A 271 -1.16 -14.94 5.72
C LEU A 271 -1.25 -15.01 7.25
N ASP A 272 -0.20 -14.59 7.97
CA ASP A 272 -0.18 -14.57 9.42
C ASP A 272 -1.21 -13.58 9.99
N SER A 273 -1.52 -12.50 9.27
CA SER A 273 -2.52 -11.51 9.65
C SER A 273 -3.96 -11.84 9.20
N SER A 274 -4.16 -12.88 8.38
CA SER A 274 -5.47 -13.23 7.84
C SER A 274 -6.20 -14.23 8.72
N HIS A 275 -7.51 -14.01 8.90
CA HIS A 275 -8.41 -14.93 9.62
C HIS A 275 -9.30 -15.77 8.70
N GLN A 276 -9.39 -15.41 7.42
CA GLN A 276 -10.13 -16.17 6.40
C GLN A 276 -9.25 -16.43 5.18
N LEU A 277 -9.09 -17.70 4.82
CA LEU A 277 -8.30 -18.13 3.69
C LEU A 277 -9.14 -18.99 2.75
N ILE A 278 -9.16 -18.65 1.46
CA ILE A 278 -9.63 -19.55 0.41
C ILE A 278 -8.43 -20.00 -0.42
N VAL A 279 -8.28 -21.31 -0.56
CA VAL A 279 -7.23 -21.92 -1.37
C VAL A 279 -7.86 -22.43 -2.66
N VAL A 280 -7.37 -21.97 -3.81
CA VAL A 280 -7.73 -22.48 -5.13
C VAL A 280 -6.53 -23.15 -5.76
N THR A 281 -6.72 -24.35 -6.29
CA THR A 281 -5.62 -25.12 -6.90
C THR A 281 -6.04 -25.84 -8.17
N THR A 282 -5.17 -25.81 -9.17
CA THR A 282 -5.22 -26.67 -10.35
C THR A 282 -4.07 -27.68 -10.28
N LYS A 283 -4.19 -28.80 -10.98
CA LYS A 283 -3.11 -29.80 -10.99
C LYS A 283 -1.80 -29.23 -11.55
N ASN A 284 -1.84 -28.57 -12.71
CA ASN A 284 -0.70 -27.91 -13.35
C ASN A 284 -1.05 -26.50 -13.84
N TRP A 285 -0.04 -25.81 -14.37
CA TRP A 285 -0.14 -24.45 -14.91
C TRP A 285 -1.13 -24.28 -16.06
N ASP A 286 -1.36 -25.30 -16.87
CA ASP A 286 -2.23 -25.21 -18.06
C ASP A 286 -3.58 -25.94 -17.87
N ASP A 287 -3.80 -26.53 -16.69
CA ASP A 287 -5.08 -27.17 -16.36
C ASP A 287 -6.14 -26.10 -16.07
N THR A 288 -7.34 -26.33 -16.60
CA THR A 288 -8.48 -25.41 -16.48
C THR A 288 -9.46 -25.79 -15.38
N GLN A 289 -9.38 -27.01 -14.86
CA GLN A 289 -10.20 -27.51 -13.75
C GLN A 289 -9.40 -27.50 -12.45
N GLY A 290 -10.04 -27.12 -11.36
CA GLY A 290 -9.42 -27.03 -10.05
C GLY A 290 -10.41 -27.26 -8.91
N THR A 291 -9.89 -27.09 -7.69
CA THR A 291 -10.67 -27.16 -6.46
C THR A 291 -10.44 -25.92 -5.62
N ALA A 292 -11.47 -25.52 -4.88
CA ALA A 292 -11.44 -24.47 -3.88
C ALA A 292 -11.76 -25.05 -2.50
N GLN A 293 -11.06 -24.58 -1.46
CA GLN A 293 -11.31 -24.94 -0.07
C GLN A 293 -11.24 -23.69 0.81
N ARG A 294 -12.23 -23.56 1.70
CA ARG A 294 -12.31 -22.48 2.68
C ARG A 294 -11.65 -22.89 4.00
N TYR A 295 -11.01 -21.93 4.65
CA TYR A 295 -10.37 -22.08 5.94
C TYR A 295 -10.58 -20.84 6.81
N GLU A 296 -10.72 -21.06 8.12
CA GLU A 296 -10.67 -20.01 9.14
C GLU A 296 -9.46 -20.19 10.04
N ARG A 297 -8.92 -19.09 10.56
CA ARG A 297 -7.80 -19.15 11.49
C ARG A 297 -8.26 -19.72 12.83
N ASP A 298 -7.51 -20.71 13.31
CA ASP A 298 -7.66 -21.34 14.62
C ASP A 298 -6.29 -21.36 15.30
N GLY A 299 -6.11 -20.42 16.23
CA GLY A 299 -4.81 -20.11 16.84
C GLY A 299 -3.74 -19.81 15.78
N GLY A 300 -2.63 -20.55 15.83
CA GLY A 300 -1.53 -20.41 14.88
C GLY A 300 -1.75 -21.10 13.53
N SER A 301 -2.92 -21.71 13.28
CA SER A 301 -3.16 -22.56 12.10
C SER A 301 -4.47 -22.22 11.37
N PHE A 302 -4.72 -22.86 10.24
CA PHE A 302 -5.96 -22.72 9.46
C PHE A 302 -6.78 -24.02 9.53
N ARG A 303 -8.05 -23.93 9.93
CA ARG A 303 -9.00 -25.04 10.02
C ARG A 303 -9.96 -25.03 8.83
N LYS A 304 -10.21 -26.20 8.22
CA LYS A 304 -11.13 -26.36 7.08
C LYS A 304 -12.57 -26.01 7.47
N ILE A 305 -13.26 -25.30 6.57
CA ILE A 305 -14.68 -24.91 6.70
C ILE A 305 -15.52 -25.54 5.59
N GLY A 306 -16.28 -26.57 5.98
CA GLY A 306 -17.07 -27.38 5.07
C GLY A 306 -16.23 -28.11 4.02
N ASP A 307 -16.91 -28.74 3.08
CA ASP A 307 -16.27 -29.47 1.99
C ASP A 307 -15.67 -28.51 0.95
N GLY A 308 -14.62 -28.98 0.28
CA GLY A 308 -14.09 -28.33 -0.91
C GLY A 308 -15.06 -28.46 -2.09
N PHE A 309 -14.95 -27.54 -3.05
CA PHE A 309 -15.82 -27.50 -4.23
C PHE A 309 -15.01 -27.31 -5.51
N ALA A 310 -15.61 -27.70 -6.63
CA ALA A 310 -14.96 -27.60 -7.92
C ALA A 310 -14.98 -26.17 -8.46
N VAL A 311 -13.93 -25.80 -9.19
CA VAL A 311 -13.83 -24.53 -9.90
C VAL A 311 -13.26 -24.74 -11.30
N VAL A 312 -13.52 -23.79 -12.19
CA VAL A 312 -12.83 -23.65 -13.47
C VAL A 312 -12.07 -22.33 -13.51
N VAL A 313 -10.90 -22.33 -14.12
CA VAL A 313 -10.04 -21.15 -14.23
C VAL A 313 -9.94 -20.68 -15.69
N GLY A 314 -9.00 -19.77 -15.96
CA GLY A 314 -8.72 -19.29 -17.32
C GLY A 314 -8.58 -20.43 -18.33
N LYS A 315 -9.04 -20.21 -19.55
CA LYS A 315 -8.98 -21.16 -20.68
C LYS A 315 -7.58 -21.67 -21.01
N SER A 316 -6.55 -20.97 -20.53
CA SER A 316 -5.15 -21.35 -20.69
C SER A 316 -4.50 -21.70 -19.34
N GLY A 317 -5.28 -21.92 -18.27
CA GLY A 317 -4.80 -22.29 -16.94
C GLY A 317 -4.47 -21.09 -16.05
N MET A 318 -3.31 -21.13 -15.37
CA MET A 318 -2.85 -20.10 -14.42
C MET A 318 -1.50 -19.49 -14.82
N ALA A 319 -1.22 -18.30 -14.31
CA ALA A 319 0.09 -17.62 -14.37
C ALA A 319 0.31 -16.76 -13.13
N TRP A 320 1.56 -16.63 -12.68
CA TRP A 320 1.93 -15.75 -11.57
C TRP A 320 1.42 -14.32 -11.81
N GLY A 321 0.52 -13.87 -10.93
CA GLY A 321 -0.10 -12.56 -10.97
C GLY A 321 0.52 -11.58 -9.99
N LYS A 322 0.10 -10.32 -10.10
CA LYS A 322 0.50 -9.24 -9.19
C LYS A 322 -0.51 -9.20 -8.04
N GLY A 323 -0.13 -9.72 -6.88
CA GLY A 323 -0.97 -9.75 -5.69
C GLY A 323 -0.25 -9.24 -4.45
N LEU A 324 -0.75 -9.64 -3.28
CA LEU A 324 -0.13 -9.38 -1.98
C LEU A 324 1.15 -10.21 -1.80
N GLY A 325 2.00 -9.78 -0.86
CA GLY A 325 3.09 -10.63 -0.36
C GLY A 325 4.38 -10.61 -1.17
N ASN A 326 4.46 -9.77 -2.23
CA ASN A 326 5.59 -9.71 -3.17
C ASN A 326 6.11 -11.10 -3.57
N VAL A 327 5.19 -11.94 -4.03
CA VAL A 327 5.53 -13.29 -4.51
C VAL A 327 6.37 -13.14 -5.77
N GLU A 328 7.68 -13.30 -5.66
CA GLU A 328 8.53 -13.34 -6.84
C GLU A 328 8.16 -14.56 -7.69
N PRO A 329 7.88 -14.38 -8.99
CA PRO A 329 7.57 -15.49 -9.86
C PRO A 329 8.81 -16.38 -9.96
N GLY A 330 8.72 -17.57 -9.35
CA GLY A 330 9.70 -18.62 -9.57
C GLY A 330 9.50 -19.25 -10.95
N GLU A 331 9.69 -20.57 -11.06
CA GLU A 331 9.31 -21.30 -12.27
C GLU A 331 7.80 -21.22 -12.52
N GLY A 332 7.41 -20.76 -13.72
CA GLY A 332 6.03 -20.68 -14.17
C GLY A 332 5.77 -19.54 -15.15
N PRO A 333 4.62 -19.54 -15.85
CA PRO A 333 4.19 -18.42 -16.67
C PRO A 333 3.88 -17.21 -15.79
N VAL A 334 4.13 -16.01 -16.30
CA VAL A 334 3.80 -14.73 -15.66
C VAL A 334 2.60 -14.10 -16.36
N LYS A 335 1.63 -13.62 -15.58
CA LYS A 335 0.37 -13.09 -16.04
C LYS A 335 0.58 -11.86 -16.93
N ARG A 336 -0.16 -11.79 -18.03
CA ARG A 336 -0.23 -10.65 -18.96
C ARG A 336 -1.67 -10.40 -19.40
N GLU A 337 -1.93 -9.21 -19.92
CA GLU A 337 -3.21 -8.89 -20.53
C GLU A 337 -3.52 -9.83 -21.71
N GLY A 338 -4.76 -10.33 -21.77
CA GLY A 338 -5.21 -11.22 -22.85
C GLY A 338 -4.60 -12.64 -22.90
N ASP A 339 -3.80 -13.06 -21.92
CA ASP A 339 -3.12 -14.37 -21.92
C ASP A 339 -4.04 -15.59 -21.70
N GLY A 340 -5.32 -15.39 -21.36
CA GLY A 340 -6.25 -16.47 -21.10
C GLY A 340 -6.07 -17.18 -19.76
N LYS A 341 -5.18 -16.70 -18.88
CA LYS A 341 -4.77 -17.38 -17.64
C LYS A 341 -5.33 -16.67 -16.41
N ALA A 342 -5.68 -17.44 -15.38
CA ALA A 342 -6.02 -16.91 -14.07
C ALA A 342 -4.77 -16.57 -13.24
N PRO A 343 -4.80 -15.53 -12.41
CA PRO A 343 -3.62 -15.14 -11.66
C PRO A 343 -3.35 -16.14 -10.53
N ALA A 344 -2.09 -16.54 -10.39
CA ALA A 344 -1.57 -17.34 -9.28
C ALA A 344 -0.80 -16.43 -8.32
N GLY A 345 -0.94 -16.65 -7.01
CA GLY A 345 -0.39 -15.77 -5.98
C GLY A 345 -1.30 -15.69 -4.75
N ILE A 346 -1.12 -14.62 -3.98
CA ILE A 346 -1.94 -14.26 -2.83
C ILE A 346 -2.71 -12.99 -3.19
N PHE A 347 -4.02 -12.96 -3.05
CA PHE A 347 -4.84 -11.82 -3.46
C PHE A 347 -5.84 -11.45 -2.38
N LYS A 348 -6.11 -10.16 -2.23
CA LYS A 348 -7.25 -9.68 -1.46
C LYS A 348 -8.54 -9.94 -2.24
N LEU A 349 -9.58 -10.33 -1.53
CA LEU A 349 -10.93 -10.40 -2.06
C LEU A 349 -11.62 -9.07 -1.74
N GLY A 350 -11.84 -8.27 -2.79
CA GLY A 350 -12.37 -6.92 -2.69
C GLY A 350 -13.89 -6.89 -2.74
N THR A 351 -14.41 -5.89 -3.45
CA THR A 351 -15.85 -5.62 -3.58
C THR A 351 -16.60 -6.79 -4.22
N ALA A 352 -17.65 -7.25 -3.56
CA ALA A 352 -18.65 -8.11 -4.16
C ALA A 352 -19.51 -7.29 -5.13
N PHE A 353 -19.99 -7.89 -6.21
CA PHE A 353 -20.86 -7.22 -7.17
C PHE A 353 -21.93 -8.18 -7.68
N GLY A 354 -23.00 -7.62 -8.23
CA GLY A 354 -24.07 -8.44 -8.77
C GLY A 354 -25.19 -7.61 -9.40
N TYR A 355 -26.21 -8.31 -9.88
CA TYR A 355 -27.30 -7.68 -10.63
C TYR A 355 -28.38 -7.08 -9.72
N ASP A 356 -28.46 -7.57 -8.49
CA ASP A 356 -29.42 -7.15 -7.49
C ASP A 356 -29.00 -5.80 -6.89
N THR A 357 -29.99 -5.00 -6.47
CA THR A 357 -29.74 -3.70 -5.83
C THR A 357 -29.07 -3.82 -4.48
N THR A 358 -29.27 -4.94 -3.80
CA THR A 358 -28.65 -5.30 -2.52
C THR A 358 -28.34 -6.79 -2.53
N ALA A 359 -27.30 -7.23 -1.81
CA ALA A 359 -26.99 -8.64 -1.64
C ALA A 359 -26.74 -8.99 -0.18
N GLU A 360 -27.04 -10.23 0.19
CA GLU A 360 -26.67 -10.81 1.48
C GLU A 360 -25.16 -11.11 1.48
N THR A 361 -24.35 -10.10 1.81
CA THR A 361 -22.90 -10.24 1.95
C THR A 361 -22.36 -9.27 3.00
N LYS A 362 -21.23 -9.63 3.61
CA LYS A 362 -20.50 -8.73 4.53
C LYS A 362 -19.42 -7.93 3.80
N LEU A 363 -19.05 -8.32 2.58
CA LEU A 363 -18.16 -7.53 1.73
C LEU A 363 -18.87 -6.24 1.27
N PRO A 364 -18.12 -5.18 0.94
CA PRO A 364 -18.69 -4.07 0.18
C PRO A 364 -19.38 -4.60 -1.08
N TYR A 365 -20.57 -4.08 -1.41
CA TYR A 365 -21.36 -4.56 -2.53
C TYR A 365 -21.63 -3.46 -3.56
N LEU A 366 -21.30 -3.76 -4.82
CA LEU A 366 -21.59 -2.92 -5.99
C LEU A 366 -22.75 -3.52 -6.80
N SER A 367 -23.91 -2.87 -6.78
CA SER A 367 -25.00 -3.18 -7.71
C SER A 367 -24.62 -2.73 -9.12
N LEU A 368 -24.46 -3.69 -10.04
CA LEU A 368 -24.10 -3.41 -11.42
C LEU A 368 -25.22 -2.68 -12.15
N THR A 369 -24.92 -1.59 -12.85
CA THR A 369 -25.86 -0.89 -13.75
C THR A 369 -25.68 -1.37 -15.19
N SER A 370 -26.56 -0.96 -16.10
CA SER A 370 -26.39 -1.24 -17.54
C SER A 370 -25.15 -0.57 -18.15
N THR A 371 -24.56 0.39 -17.44
CA THR A 371 -23.39 1.17 -17.84
C THR A 371 -22.15 0.86 -17.00
N THR A 372 -22.24 -0.12 -16.09
CA THR A 372 -21.05 -0.58 -15.35
C THR A 372 -20.16 -1.41 -16.28
N GLU A 373 -18.90 -1.01 -16.37
CA GLU A 373 -17.87 -1.62 -17.19
C GLU A 373 -16.65 -1.94 -16.30
N CYS A 374 -15.96 -3.06 -16.56
CA CYS A 374 -14.59 -3.24 -16.08
C CYS A 374 -13.63 -2.90 -17.22
N VAL A 375 -12.74 -1.93 -17.00
CA VAL A 375 -11.86 -1.44 -18.06
C VAL A 375 -10.65 -2.36 -18.21
N ASP A 376 -10.52 -2.97 -19.39
CA ASP A 376 -9.38 -3.84 -19.75
C ASP A 376 -8.38 -3.17 -20.71
N ASP A 377 -8.64 -1.92 -21.12
CA ASP A 377 -7.72 -1.12 -21.92
C ASP A 377 -6.51 -0.66 -21.08
N SER A 378 -5.37 -1.32 -21.27
CA SER A 378 -4.10 -1.01 -20.60
C SER A 378 -3.61 0.44 -20.76
N LYS A 379 -4.15 1.20 -21.73
CA LYS A 379 -3.80 2.61 -21.94
C LYS A 379 -4.69 3.59 -21.17
N SER A 380 -5.80 3.12 -20.61
CA SER A 380 -6.73 3.95 -19.86
C SER A 380 -6.18 4.27 -18.48
N GLU A 381 -6.52 5.48 -18.00
CA GLU A 381 -6.32 5.92 -16.62
C GLU A 381 -7.19 5.16 -15.60
N ARG A 382 -8.09 4.29 -16.10
CA ARG A 382 -9.00 3.45 -15.31
C ARG A 382 -8.75 1.96 -15.54
N TYR A 383 -7.61 1.59 -16.12
CA TYR A 383 -7.26 0.20 -16.36
C TYR A 383 -7.37 -0.65 -15.09
N ASN A 384 -8.06 -1.81 -15.20
CA ASN A 384 -8.35 -2.72 -14.10
C ASN A 384 -9.27 -2.14 -13.00
N GLU A 385 -10.20 -1.26 -13.37
CA GLU A 385 -11.21 -0.71 -12.45
C GLU A 385 -12.64 -1.01 -12.93
N LEU A 386 -13.55 -1.21 -11.97
CA LEU A 386 -14.99 -1.19 -12.20
C LEU A 386 -15.48 0.26 -12.18
N VAL A 387 -16.02 0.73 -13.30
CA VAL A 387 -16.48 2.11 -13.48
C VAL A 387 -17.92 2.14 -13.99
N ASP A 388 -18.68 3.15 -13.57
CA ASP A 388 -19.93 3.49 -14.26
C ASP A 388 -19.63 4.46 -15.40
N ALA A 389 -19.74 3.95 -16.64
CA ALA A 389 -19.46 4.71 -17.85
C ALA A 389 -20.42 5.91 -18.06
N ALA A 390 -21.58 5.95 -17.38
CA ALA A 390 -22.47 7.10 -17.42
C ALA A 390 -21.98 8.26 -16.53
N ALA A 391 -21.19 7.95 -15.49
CA ALA A 391 -20.72 8.93 -14.50
C ALA A 391 -19.31 9.46 -14.79
N LYS A 392 -18.60 8.88 -15.75
CA LYS A 392 -17.18 9.19 -16.02
C LYS A 392 -16.97 9.49 -17.50
N ALA A 393 -16.02 10.39 -17.79
CA ALA A 393 -15.56 10.62 -19.16
C ALA A 393 -14.80 9.38 -19.64
N LYS A 394 -15.20 8.83 -20.78
CA LYS A 394 -14.62 7.60 -21.33
C LYS A 394 -13.26 7.87 -21.99
N ASP A 395 -12.21 7.20 -21.51
CA ASP A 395 -10.86 7.24 -22.08
C ASP A 395 -10.36 5.86 -22.56
N TRP A 396 -11.19 4.82 -22.47
CA TRP A 396 -10.86 3.45 -22.86
C TRP A 396 -11.57 3.00 -24.15
N ASN A 397 -10.89 2.14 -24.91
CA ASN A 397 -11.40 1.54 -26.15
C ASN A 397 -11.93 0.12 -25.98
N SER A 398 -11.56 -0.56 -24.89
CA SER A 398 -12.00 -1.91 -24.55
C SER A 398 -12.42 -1.99 -23.07
N SER A 399 -13.44 -2.80 -22.82
CA SER A 399 -13.95 -3.08 -21.49
C SER A 399 -14.85 -4.31 -21.47
N GLU A 400 -14.97 -4.94 -20.30
CA GLU A 400 -15.99 -5.94 -20.01
C GLU A 400 -17.30 -5.26 -19.62
N GLN A 401 -18.37 -5.54 -20.37
CA GLN A 401 -19.71 -5.02 -20.05
C GLN A 401 -20.35 -5.88 -18.97
N MET A 402 -20.24 -5.42 -17.72
CA MET A 402 -20.46 -6.28 -16.54
C MET A 402 -21.86 -6.88 -16.47
N ARG A 403 -22.89 -6.14 -16.90
CA ARG A 403 -24.29 -6.60 -16.88
C ARG A 403 -24.71 -7.44 -18.11
N LYS A 404 -23.79 -7.69 -19.04
CA LYS A 404 -24.05 -8.55 -20.22
C LYS A 404 -23.55 -9.98 -20.06
N GLU A 405 -22.71 -10.25 -19.06
CA GLU A 405 -22.19 -11.60 -18.79
C GLU A 405 -23.05 -12.29 -17.74
N GLU A 406 -23.79 -13.34 -18.11
CA GLU A 406 -24.67 -14.05 -17.18
C GLU A 406 -23.95 -14.59 -15.93
N GLY A 407 -22.66 -14.93 -16.05
CA GLY A 407 -21.84 -15.34 -14.92
C GLY A 407 -21.67 -14.27 -13.84
N TYR A 408 -21.83 -12.99 -14.19
CA TYR A 408 -21.62 -11.83 -13.31
C TYR A 408 -22.87 -11.42 -12.51
N ARG A 409 -23.92 -12.25 -12.52
CA ARG A 409 -25.06 -12.10 -11.60
C ARG A 409 -24.63 -12.05 -10.14
N LYS A 410 -23.57 -12.78 -9.79
CA LYS A 410 -22.81 -12.65 -8.54
C LYS A 410 -21.32 -12.77 -8.86
N GLY A 411 -20.52 -11.85 -8.35
CA GLY A 411 -19.08 -11.94 -8.44
C GLY A 411 -18.36 -11.23 -7.30
N ILE A 412 -17.07 -11.53 -7.16
CA ILE A 412 -16.18 -10.88 -6.19
C ILE A 412 -14.94 -10.42 -6.94
N PHE A 413 -14.58 -9.16 -6.79
CA PHE A 413 -13.36 -8.62 -7.37
C PHE A 413 -12.13 -9.24 -6.72
N ILE A 414 -11.27 -9.88 -7.51
CA ILE A 414 -9.96 -10.34 -7.03
C ILE A 414 -9.00 -9.18 -7.29
N GLU A 415 -8.40 -8.64 -6.23
CA GLU A 415 -7.45 -7.49 -6.32
C GLU A 415 -6.08 -7.91 -6.88
N HIS A 416 -6.10 -8.62 -8.01
CA HIS A 416 -4.94 -8.81 -8.88
C HIS A 416 -4.67 -7.52 -9.62
N ASN A 417 -3.40 -7.14 -9.72
CA ASN A 417 -2.94 -5.94 -10.39
C ASN A 417 -3.58 -4.66 -9.80
N THR A 418 -3.60 -4.57 -8.47
CA THR A 418 -4.12 -3.41 -7.74
C THR A 418 -3.02 -2.89 -6.80
N PRO A 419 -2.48 -1.67 -7.00
CA PRO A 419 -2.78 -0.72 -8.09
C PRO A 419 -2.35 -1.25 -9.47
N ALA A 420 -3.03 -0.77 -10.52
CA ALA A 420 -2.87 -1.26 -11.88
C ALA A 420 -1.52 -0.88 -12.50
N VAL A 421 -0.83 -1.87 -13.07
CA VAL A 421 0.30 -1.70 -13.97
C VAL A 421 -0.15 -2.14 -15.36
N PRO A 422 -0.12 -1.26 -16.38
CA PRO A 422 -0.52 -1.56 -17.74
C PRO A 422 0.02 -2.90 -18.25
N GLY A 423 -0.88 -3.71 -18.83
CA GLY A 423 -0.53 -4.98 -19.48
C GLY A 423 -0.31 -6.16 -18.53
N SER A 424 -0.48 -5.98 -17.21
CA SER A 424 -0.28 -7.05 -16.21
C SER A 424 -1.53 -7.90 -15.95
N GLY A 425 -2.56 -7.78 -16.80
CA GLY A 425 -3.86 -8.44 -16.65
C GLY A 425 -4.86 -7.60 -15.85
N SER A 426 -6.13 -7.63 -16.26
CA SER A 426 -7.23 -6.91 -15.62
C SER A 426 -8.49 -7.75 -15.46
N CYS A 427 -9.49 -7.19 -14.75
CA CYS A 427 -10.87 -7.70 -14.69
C CYS A 427 -10.95 -9.18 -14.26
N ILE A 428 -10.24 -9.50 -13.17
CA ILE A 428 -10.23 -10.86 -12.62
C ILE A 428 -11.24 -10.95 -11.48
N PHE A 429 -12.15 -11.91 -11.60
CA PHE A 429 -13.22 -12.11 -10.64
C PHE A 429 -13.31 -13.56 -10.18
N PHE A 430 -13.91 -13.75 -9.00
CA PHE A 430 -14.78 -14.90 -8.78
C PHE A 430 -16.14 -14.63 -9.40
N HIS A 431 -16.71 -15.60 -10.10
CA HIS A 431 -18.06 -15.49 -10.64
C HIS A 431 -18.74 -16.86 -10.86
N ILE A 432 -20.01 -16.84 -11.26
CA ILE A 432 -20.77 -18.06 -11.57
C ILE A 432 -20.25 -18.64 -12.89
N TRP A 433 -19.91 -19.93 -12.91
CA TRP A 433 -19.51 -20.60 -14.16
C TRP A 433 -20.72 -20.85 -15.08
N ARG A 434 -20.45 -21.13 -16.36
CA ARG A 434 -21.49 -21.63 -17.28
C ARG A 434 -21.68 -23.15 -17.14
N GLY A 435 -20.78 -23.80 -16.42
CA GLY A 435 -20.75 -25.23 -16.16
C GLY A 435 -19.35 -25.67 -15.72
N PRO A 436 -19.23 -26.88 -15.15
CA PRO A 436 -17.99 -27.38 -14.53
C PRO A 436 -16.85 -27.66 -15.53
N THR A 437 -17.12 -27.58 -16.84
CA THR A 437 -16.12 -27.75 -17.91
C THR A 437 -15.95 -26.50 -18.77
N SER A 438 -16.62 -25.39 -18.41
CA SER A 438 -16.61 -24.14 -19.18
C SER A 438 -15.61 -23.16 -18.59
N SER A 439 -14.36 -23.22 -19.06
CA SER A 439 -13.29 -22.32 -18.63
C SER A 439 -13.61 -20.85 -18.88
N THR A 440 -12.96 -19.97 -18.11
CA THR A 440 -13.13 -18.50 -18.21
C THR A 440 -12.13 -17.89 -19.20
N GLN A 441 -12.15 -16.57 -19.40
CA GLN A 441 -11.08 -15.87 -20.13
C GLN A 441 -9.85 -15.54 -19.25
N GLY A 442 -9.93 -15.75 -17.93
CA GLY A 442 -8.90 -15.36 -16.96
C GLY A 442 -9.41 -15.33 -15.51
N CYS A 443 -10.72 -15.32 -15.30
CA CYS A 443 -11.34 -15.42 -13.98
C CYS A 443 -11.27 -16.83 -13.37
N THR A 444 -11.76 -16.96 -12.14
CA THR A 444 -12.04 -18.26 -11.52
C THR A 444 -13.54 -18.36 -11.27
N ALA A 445 -14.17 -19.42 -11.78
CA ALA A 445 -15.62 -19.57 -11.76
C ALA A 445 -16.06 -20.87 -11.09
N MET A 446 -17.23 -20.83 -10.47
CA MET A 446 -17.76 -21.90 -9.62
C MET A 446 -19.27 -22.00 -9.71
N ASP A 447 -19.87 -22.98 -9.04
CA ASP A 447 -21.32 -23.10 -8.97
C ASP A 447 -21.99 -21.91 -8.28
N GLN A 448 -23.24 -21.62 -8.65
CA GLN A 448 -24.01 -20.54 -8.05
C GLN A 448 -24.19 -20.73 -6.53
N GLY A 449 -24.34 -21.97 -6.07
CA GLY A 449 -24.41 -22.29 -4.64
C GLY A 449 -23.09 -22.01 -3.92
N ASP A 450 -21.95 -22.30 -4.55
CA ASP A 450 -20.63 -22.07 -3.97
C ASP A 450 -20.31 -20.59 -3.82
N ILE A 451 -20.54 -19.78 -4.86
CA ILE A 451 -20.29 -18.34 -4.75
C ILE A 451 -21.26 -17.66 -3.77
N SER A 452 -22.50 -18.14 -3.65
CA SER A 452 -23.44 -17.63 -2.64
C SER A 452 -22.94 -17.92 -1.22
N ARG A 453 -22.38 -19.12 -0.97
CA ARG A 453 -21.71 -19.43 0.29
C ARG A 453 -20.50 -18.54 0.56
N LEU A 454 -19.76 -18.12 -0.47
CA LEU A 454 -18.66 -17.16 -0.31
C LEU A 454 -19.16 -15.76 0.07
N PHE A 455 -20.25 -15.28 -0.54
CA PHE A 455 -20.86 -13.99 -0.20
C PHE A 455 -21.24 -13.89 1.28
N GLU A 456 -21.83 -14.95 1.83
CA GLU A 456 -22.26 -15.04 3.24
C GLU A 456 -21.06 -15.18 4.20
N TRP A 457 -20.07 -15.96 3.80
CA TRP A 457 -18.94 -16.34 4.65
C TRP A 457 -17.87 -15.25 4.75
N LEU A 458 -17.46 -14.67 3.63
CA LEU A 458 -16.37 -13.69 3.57
C LEU A 458 -16.73 -12.43 4.35
N ASP A 459 -15.85 -12.05 5.26
CA ASP A 459 -16.02 -10.92 6.17
C ASP A 459 -14.79 -10.02 6.07
N PRO A 460 -14.90 -8.78 5.58
CA PRO A 460 -13.75 -7.90 5.41
C PRO A 460 -13.00 -7.62 6.71
N ARG A 461 -13.65 -7.78 7.88
CA ARG A 461 -13.02 -7.62 9.21
C ARG A 461 -12.05 -8.75 9.54
N GLU A 462 -12.21 -9.92 8.90
CA GLU A 462 -11.35 -11.09 9.06
C GLU A 462 -10.20 -11.12 8.04
N SER A 463 -10.02 -10.05 7.27
CA SER A 463 -8.97 -9.91 6.25
C SER A 463 -8.89 -11.10 5.29
N PRO A 464 -9.94 -11.40 4.51
CA PRO A 464 -9.99 -12.58 3.68
C PRO A 464 -8.98 -12.53 2.55
N VAL A 465 -8.23 -13.62 2.38
CA VAL A 465 -7.23 -13.77 1.31
C VAL A 465 -7.48 -15.00 0.46
N LEU A 466 -7.22 -14.87 -0.84
CA LEU A 466 -7.16 -15.95 -1.80
C LEU A 466 -5.70 -16.37 -1.98
N VAL A 467 -5.41 -17.66 -1.78
CA VAL A 467 -4.19 -18.30 -2.27
C VAL A 467 -4.55 -19.16 -3.46
N GLN A 468 -4.08 -18.79 -4.64
CA GLN A 468 -4.40 -19.49 -5.89
C GLN A 468 -3.13 -19.90 -6.60
N MET A 469 -2.91 -21.19 -6.89
CA MET A 469 -1.75 -21.67 -7.67
C MET A 469 -1.84 -23.16 -8.00
N PRO A 470 -1.00 -23.69 -8.91
CA PRO A 470 -0.91 -25.13 -9.10
C PRO A 470 -0.44 -25.90 -7.86
N GLU A 471 -0.87 -27.17 -7.73
CA GLU A 471 -0.59 -27.99 -6.55
C GLU A 471 0.91 -28.11 -6.24
N GLY A 472 1.76 -28.31 -7.25
CA GLY A 472 3.21 -28.39 -7.06
C GLY A 472 3.82 -27.10 -6.50
N GLN A 473 3.24 -25.95 -6.82
CA GLN A 473 3.66 -24.65 -6.25
C GLN A 473 3.18 -24.50 -4.82
N TYR A 474 1.93 -24.91 -4.55
CA TYR A 474 1.36 -24.90 -3.23
C TYR A 474 2.21 -25.71 -2.26
N GLU A 475 2.54 -26.97 -2.59
CA GLU A 475 3.34 -27.83 -1.71
C GLU A 475 4.75 -27.27 -1.48
N ARG A 476 5.39 -26.69 -2.51
CA ARG A 476 6.72 -26.06 -2.38
C ARG A 476 6.71 -24.87 -1.43
N LEU A 477 5.64 -24.08 -1.42
CA LEU A 477 5.52 -22.86 -0.63
C LEU A 477 4.87 -23.09 0.73
N ARG A 478 4.21 -24.25 0.93
CA ARG A 478 3.37 -24.56 2.08
C ARG A 478 4.05 -24.29 3.41
N GLU A 479 5.25 -24.81 3.61
CA GLU A 479 5.98 -24.64 4.88
C GLU A 479 6.40 -23.18 5.10
N ARG A 480 6.98 -22.55 4.08
CA ARG A 480 7.44 -21.14 4.14
C ARG A 480 6.28 -20.17 4.42
N TRP A 481 5.10 -20.48 3.91
CA TRP A 481 3.90 -19.65 4.02
C TRP A 481 2.93 -20.14 5.09
N LYS A 482 3.27 -21.20 5.85
CA LYS A 482 2.44 -21.83 6.88
C LYS A 482 1.01 -22.16 6.38
N LEU A 483 0.90 -22.57 5.12
CA LEU A 483 -0.39 -22.91 4.52
C LEU A 483 -0.93 -24.24 5.06
N PRO A 484 -2.26 -24.43 5.12
CA PRO A 484 -2.87 -25.66 5.61
C PRO A 484 -2.53 -26.87 4.71
N GLN A 485 -2.58 -28.07 5.28
CA GLN A 485 -2.51 -29.29 4.49
C GLN A 485 -3.79 -29.45 3.65
N ARG A 486 -3.62 -29.68 2.34
CA ARG A 486 -4.74 -29.85 1.40
C ARG A 486 -5.45 -31.18 1.61
#